data_AF-A0A1F9W0E7-F1
#
_entry.id   AF-A0A1F9W0E7-F1
#
_cell.length_a   1.000
_cell.length_b   1.000
_cell.length_c   1.000
_cell.angle_alpha   90.00
_cell.angle_beta   90.00
_cell.angle_gamma   90.00
#
_symmetry.space_group_name_H-M   'P 1'
#
loop_
_entity.id
_entity.type
_entity.pdbx_description
1 polymer ?
#
loop_
_entity_poly.entity_id
_entity_poly.type
_entity_poly.pdbx_seq_one_letter_code
_entity_poly.pdbx_strand_id
1 'polypeptide(L)'
;MFNFLLPLLFLLPCAAQAGGTGYQLENVTLETLREASLPPAPAVTVPFRADGRAGGKYFNSYILKAIAYLYSNYGLKGYDINSILTHDITYHTFGTIPARHAPLTMCVAAQMEIILTAFELYAKETGDYTVYDYLPKRSFEGLEITALKGHIWVNHDFKADGTADALINFGMGERRAFEDLSPGDFVNINRTTRTGHAVTFLGYINSTGKIQPAYNSTVVGFKYFSSQGRAAAGEGGFDYRYAVFSKFGCPAMPYKRDCEVIYSADQRMLNTGTMLSPGYWTGVMPQASDETSGETVLNRTFFNGITTDD
;
A
#
# COMPACT_ATOMS: atom_id res chain seq x y z
N MET A 1 59.40 3.05 36.77
CA MET A 1 60.17 2.22 35.82
C MET A 1 59.49 0.86 35.73
N PHE A 2 59.10 0.50 34.52
CA PHE A 2 58.39 -0.71 34.14
C PHE A 2 59.19 -1.99 34.47
N ASN A 3 58.51 -3.05 34.90
CA ASN A 3 58.80 -4.42 34.47
C ASN A 3 57.55 -5.28 34.58
N PHE A 4 57.15 -5.81 33.42
CA PHE A 4 55.95 -6.61 33.17
C PHE A 4 56.05 -8.01 33.77
N LEU A 5 54.99 -8.43 34.46
CA LEU A 5 54.66 -9.83 34.73
C LEU A 5 53.77 -10.34 33.59
N LEU A 6 54.25 -11.34 32.86
CA LEU A 6 53.49 -12.12 31.88
C LEU A 6 52.84 -13.30 32.60
N PRO A 7 51.54 -13.59 32.42
CA PRO A 7 51.01 -14.93 32.56
C PRO A 7 50.65 -15.53 31.19
N LEU A 8 51.10 -16.77 31.04
CA LEU A 8 50.71 -17.77 30.04
C LEU A 8 49.18 -17.78 29.84
N LEU A 9 48.72 -17.66 28.60
CA LEU A 9 47.36 -17.99 28.19
C LEU A 9 47.44 -19.02 27.06
N PHE A 10 46.99 -20.24 27.40
CA PHE A 10 46.80 -21.35 26.47
C PHE A 10 45.76 -20.96 25.42
N LEU A 11 46.18 -20.88 24.15
CA LEU A 11 45.28 -20.85 23.00
C LEU A 11 45.02 -22.29 22.54
N LEU A 12 43.83 -22.80 22.84
CA LEU A 12 43.27 -23.99 22.18
C LEU A 12 42.50 -23.53 20.93
N PRO A 13 42.79 -24.07 19.73
CA PRO A 13 41.94 -23.83 18.57
C PRO A 13 40.66 -24.66 18.69
N CYS A 14 39.51 -23.99 18.85
CA CYS A 14 38.21 -24.60 18.60
C CYS A 14 38.06 -24.80 17.10
N ALA A 15 38.27 -26.03 16.63
CA ALA A 15 37.90 -26.46 15.29
C ALA A 15 36.37 -26.55 15.20
N ALA A 16 35.74 -25.55 14.61
CA ALA A 16 34.36 -25.68 14.13
C ALA A 16 34.39 -26.47 12.80
N GLN A 17 34.01 -27.75 12.86
CA GLN A 17 33.74 -28.55 11.67
C GLN A 17 32.43 -28.07 11.04
N ALA A 18 32.51 -27.27 9.98
CA ALA A 18 31.40 -27.04 9.06
C ALA A 18 31.34 -28.20 8.05
N GLY A 19 30.74 -29.33 8.48
CA GLY A 19 30.40 -30.45 7.60
C GLY A 19 29.10 -30.17 6.84
N GLY A 20 29.07 -29.14 6.01
CA GLY A 20 27.98 -28.91 5.05
C GLY A 20 28.42 -29.40 3.68
N THR A 21 27.85 -30.51 3.21
CA THR A 21 28.01 -30.94 1.81
C THR A 21 27.54 -29.81 0.91
N GLY A 22 28.45 -29.28 0.07
CA GLY A 22 28.13 -28.21 -0.87
C GLY A 22 26.92 -28.60 -1.72
N TYR A 23 25.92 -27.71 -1.76
CA TYR A 23 24.77 -27.83 -2.64
C TYR A 23 25.26 -27.96 -4.08
N GLN A 24 25.13 -29.14 -4.67
CA GLN A 24 25.40 -29.35 -6.09
C GLN A 24 24.09 -29.18 -6.86
N LEU A 25 23.99 -28.07 -7.59
CA LEU A 25 22.84 -27.72 -8.45
C LEU A 25 22.54 -28.77 -9.52
N GLU A 26 23.50 -29.66 -9.80
CA GLU A 26 23.45 -30.64 -10.88
C GLU A 26 22.58 -31.86 -10.55
N ASN A 27 22.16 -32.02 -9.29
CA ASN A 27 21.35 -33.16 -8.82
C ASN A 27 19.91 -32.79 -8.44
N VAL A 28 19.42 -31.61 -8.82
CA VAL A 28 18.01 -31.23 -8.58
C VAL A 28 17.13 -31.86 -9.66
N THR A 29 16.41 -32.92 -9.32
CA THR A 29 15.41 -33.53 -10.20
C THR A 29 14.02 -33.00 -9.90
N LEU A 30 13.07 -33.22 -10.82
CA LEU A 30 11.66 -32.86 -10.63
C LEU A 30 11.03 -33.61 -9.44
N GLU A 31 11.47 -34.84 -9.17
CA GLU A 31 11.12 -35.57 -7.95
C GLU A 31 11.65 -34.88 -6.69
N THR A 32 12.90 -34.37 -6.69
CA THR A 32 13.47 -33.67 -5.51
C THR A 32 12.72 -32.37 -5.20
N LEU A 33 12.25 -31.67 -6.23
CA LEU A 33 11.41 -30.46 -6.07
C LEU A 33 10.00 -30.78 -5.57
N ARG A 34 9.47 -31.97 -5.86
CA ARG A 34 8.17 -32.44 -5.36
C ARG A 34 8.22 -32.90 -3.91
N GLU A 35 9.36 -33.43 -3.47
CA GLU A 35 9.58 -33.88 -2.09
C GLU A 35 10.07 -32.77 -1.15
N ALA A 36 10.52 -31.64 -1.70
CA ALA A 36 10.88 -30.47 -0.90
C ALA A 36 9.65 -29.91 -0.18
N SER A 37 9.58 -30.11 1.14
CA SER A 37 8.59 -29.41 1.96
C SER A 37 8.94 -27.93 1.95
N LEU A 38 8.21 -27.15 1.15
CA LEU A 38 8.28 -25.70 1.25
C LEU A 38 7.89 -25.33 2.70
N PRO A 39 8.62 -24.40 3.34
CA PRO A 39 8.17 -23.86 4.61
C PRO A 39 6.72 -23.38 4.41
N PRO A 40 5.81 -23.66 5.35
CA PRO A 40 4.43 -23.23 5.21
C PRO A 40 4.45 -21.72 4.98
N ALA A 41 3.96 -21.29 3.81
CA ALA A 41 3.69 -19.88 3.59
C ALA A 41 2.84 -19.43 4.78
N PRO A 42 3.19 -18.34 5.49
CA PRO A 42 2.37 -17.86 6.58
C PRO A 42 0.96 -17.71 6.02
N ALA A 43 0.02 -18.51 6.54
CA ALA A 43 -1.34 -18.50 6.06
C ALA A 43 -1.90 -17.10 6.31
N VAL A 44 -1.92 -16.29 5.26
CA VAL A 44 -2.61 -15.00 5.24
C VAL A 44 -4.10 -15.33 5.10
N THR A 45 -4.67 -16.02 6.09
CA THR A 45 -6.11 -16.00 6.31
C THR A 45 -6.41 -14.63 6.86
N VAL A 46 -6.58 -13.65 5.95
CA VAL A 46 -7.24 -12.41 6.32
C VAL A 46 -8.73 -12.76 6.41
N PRO A 47 -9.33 -12.88 7.60
CA PRO A 47 -10.75 -13.10 7.68
C PRO A 47 -11.43 -11.73 7.59
N PHE A 48 -11.14 -10.95 6.54
CA PHE A 48 -12.07 -9.89 6.19
C PHE A 48 -13.21 -10.58 5.47
N ARG A 49 -14.24 -10.95 6.25
CA ARG A 49 -15.57 -11.06 5.66
C ARG A 49 -15.86 -9.69 5.07
N ALA A 50 -15.66 -9.55 3.76
CA ALA A 50 -16.40 -8.56 3.00
C ALA A 50 -17.86 -8.81 3.37
N ASP A 51 -18.51 -7.83 3.98
CA ASP A 51 -19.94 -7.94 4.23
C ASP A 51 -20.59 -8.30 2.90
N GLY A 52 -21.22 -9.48 2.85
CA GLY A 52 -21.68 -10.14 1.62
C GLY A 52 -22.84 -9.43 0.91
N ARG A 53 -23.00 -8.12 1.11
CA ARG A 53 -23.97 -7.29 0.41
C ARG A 53 -23.30 -6.71 -0.84
N ALA A 54 -23.35 -7.47 -1.93
CA ALA A 54 -23.46 -6.84 -3.24
C ALA A 54 -24.62 -5.82 -3.15
N GLY A 55 -24.33 -4.53 -3.32
CA GLY A 55 -25.30 -3.44 -3.13
C GLY A 55 -25.14 -2.59 -1.86
N GLY A 56 -24.06 -2.73 -1.09
CA GLY A 56 -23.71 -1.79 -0.03
C GLY A 56 -23.35 -0.40 -0.57
N LYS A 57 -23.53 0.64 0.26
CA LYS A 57 -23.14 2.04 -0.04
C LYS A 57 -21.66 2.19 -0.41
N TYR A 58 -20.81 1.30 0.09
CA TYR A 58 -19.36 1.41 0.03
C TYR A 58 -18.71 0.37 -0.87
N PHE A 59 -17.67 0.78 -1.58
CA PHE A 59 -16.96 -0.03 -2.56
C PHE A 59 -15.87 -0.92 -1.95
N ASN A 60 -15.71 -0.89 -0.61
CA ASN A 60 -14.66 -1.57 0.15
C ASN A 60 -14.48 -3.05 -0.22
N SER A 61 -15.56 -3.80 -0.49
CA SER A 61 -15.45 -5.21 -0.85
C SER A 61 -14.62 -5.40 -2.13
N TYR A 62 -14.78 -4.53 -3.12
CA TYR A 62 -14.01 -4.59 -4.37
C TYR A 62 -12.58 -4.06 -4.20
N ILE A 63 -12.38 -3.07 -3.33
CA ILE A 63 -11.04 -2.64 -2.92
C ILE A 63 -10.26 -3.81 -2.29
N LEU A 64 -10.88 -4.55 -1.35
CA LEU A 64 -10.24 -5.69 -0.71
C LEU A 64 -9.97 -6.85 -1.69
N LYS A 65 -10.88 -7.10 -2.65
CA LYS A 65 -10.64 -8.07 -3.74
C LYS A 65 -9.46 -7.65 -4.62
N ALA A 66 -9.37 -6.36 -4.97
CA ALA A 66 -8.25 -5.81 -5.74
C ALA A 66 -6.93 -5.97 -4.99
N ILE A 67 -6.89 -5.71 -3.68
CA ILE A 67 -5.70 -5.95 -2.85
C ILE A 67 -5.28 -7.41 -2.88
N ALA A 68 -6.22 -8.34 -2.68
CA ALA A 68 -5.93 -9.77 -2.71
C ALA A 68 -5.38 -10.21 -4.08
N TYR A 69 -5.96 -9.69 -5.17
CA TYR A 69 -5.49 -9.94 -6.53
C TYR A 69 -4.08 -9.37 -6.75
N LEU A 70 -3.85 -8.10 -6.41
CA LEU A 70 -2.59 -7.42 -6.63
C LEU A 70 -1.45 -8.05 -5.82
N TYR A 71 -1.69 -8.39 -4.55
CA TYR A 71 -0.68 -9.08 -3.76
C TYR A 71 -0.33 -10.46 -4.35
N SER A 72 -1.33 -11.24 -4.76
CA SER A 72 -1.10 -12.60 -5.27
C SER A 72 -0.33 -12.61 -6.60
N ASN A 73 -0.52 -11.59 -7.44
CA ASN A 73 0.04 -11.57 -8.80
C ASN A 73 1.24 -10.62 -8.94
N TYR A 74 1.33 -9.59 -8.10
CA TYR A 74 2.29 -8.49 -8.21
C TYR A 74 2.93 -8.08 -6.86
N GLY A 75 2.66 -8.84 -5.79
CA GLY A 75 3.26 -8.63 -4.48
C GLY A 75 4.78 -8.73 -4.52
N LEU A 76 5.45 -7.87 -3.75
CA LEU A 76 6.91 -7.90 -3.51
C LEU A 76 7.78 -7.86 -4.79
N LYS A 77 7.33 -7.23 -5.88
CA LYS A 77 8.10 -7.12 -7.13
C LYS A 77 9.03 -5.91 -7.23
N GLY A 78 9.19 -5.15 -6.16
CA GLY A 78 10.07 -4.00 -6.06
C GLY A 78 9.33 -2.66 -6.07
N TYR A 79 10.02 -1.63 -5.57
CA TYR A 79 9.53 -0.27 -5.42
C TYR A 79 10.45 0.74 -6.12
N ASP A 80 9.87 1.69 -6.85
CA ASP A 80 10.58 2.87 -7.36
C ASP A 80 9.60 4.06 -7.44
N ILE A 81 10.05 5.21 -6.92
CA ILE A 81 9.27 6.45 -6.87
C ILE A 81 8.95 7.04 -8.25
N ASN A 82 9.62 6.59 -9.32
CA ASN A 82 9.37 7.02 -10.69
C ASN A 82 8.46 6.05 -11.47
N SER A 83 8.03 4.97 -10.83
CA SER A 83 7.26 3.90 -11.46
C SER A 83 5.76 4.09 -11.26
N ILE A 84 4.97 3.72 -12.26
CA ILE A 84 3.51 3.85 -12.24
C ILE A 84 2.91 2.54 -12.72
N LEU A 85 2.09 1.90 -11.87
CA LEU A 85 1.47 0.59 -12.09
C LEU A 85 2.47 -0.56 -12.22
N THR A 86 2.14 -1.72 -11.65
CA THR A 86 2.99 -2.93 -11.79
C THR A 86 2.80 -3.65 -13.12
N HIS A 87 1.73 -3.33 -13.85
CA HIS A 87 1.39 -3.89 -15.15
C HIS A 87 0.42 -2.96 -15.90
N ASP A 88 0.35 -3.14 -17.21
CA ASP A 88 -0.66 -2.48 -18.03
C ASP A 88 -2.06 -2.92 -17.60
N ILE A 89 -2.99 -1.96 -17.50
CA ILE A 89 -4.38 -2.24 -17.12
C ILE A 89 -5.30 -1.96 -18.31
N THR A 90 -6.03 -2.98 -18.75
CA THR A 90 -7.09 -2.82 -19.76
C THR A 90 -8.24 -2.01 -19.17
N TYR A 91 -8.53 -0.85 -19.78
CA TYR A 91 -9.61 0.05 -19.36
C TYR A 91 -10.87 -0.20 -20.20
N HIS A 92 -11.48 -1.37 -19.98
CA HIS A 92 -12.62 -1.85 -20.75
C HIS A 92 -12.37 -1.77 -22.27
N THR A 93 -13.32 -1.27 -23.06
CA THR A 93 -13.21 -1.06 -24.51
C THR A 93 -12.51 0.25 -24.86
N PHE A 94 -12.13 1.07 -23.87
CA PHE A 94 -11.51 2.39 -24.07
C PHE A 94 -9.97 2.34 -24.19
N GLY A 95 -9.40 1.14 -24.21
CA GLY A 95 -7.97 0.90 -24.44
C GLY A 95 -7.22 0.44 -23.20
N THR A 96 -5.97 0.84 -23.07
CA THR A 96 -5.06 0.42 -21.99
C THR A 96 -4.48 1.63 -21.28
N ILE A 97 -4.36 1.56 -19.95
CA ILE A 97 -3.56 2.47 -19.14
C ILE A 97 -2.18 1.82 -18.97
N PRO A 98 -1.12 2.38 -19.58
CA PRO A 98 0.19 1.74 -19.60
C PRO A 98 0.90 1.89 -18.26
N ALA A 99 1.61 0.84 -17.86
CA ALA A 99 2.59 0.91 -16.79
C ALA A 99 3.84 1.68 -17.22
N ARG A 100 4.58 2.18 -16.22
CA ARG A 100 5.90 2.79 -16.39
C ARG A 100 6.87 2.13 -15.43
N HIS A 101 7.90 1.52 -16.00
CA HIS A 101 8.93 0.74 -15.28
C HIS A 101 8.38 -0.47 -14.50
N ALA A 102 7.40 -1.16 -15.08
CA ALA A 102 6.93 -2.43 -14.56
C ALA A 102 8.11 -3.41 -14.33
N PRO A 103 8.08 -4.23 -13.26
CA PRO A 103 6.96 -4.45 -12.33
C PRO A 103 6.98 -3.54 -11.09
N LEU A 104 7.80 -2.49 -11.08
CA LEU A 104 7.92 -1.59 -9.95
C LEU A 104 6.70 -0.67 -9.84
N THR A 105 6.38 -0.22 -8.63
CA THR A 105 5.32 0.78 -8.42
C THR A 105 5.62 1.63 -7.19
N MET A 106 4.96 2.77 -7.07
CA MET A 106 5.10 3.72 -5.97
C MET A 106 3.82 3.84 -5.13
N CYS A 107 3.89 4.42 -3.93
CA CYS A 107 2.78 4.38 -2.97
C CYS A 107 1.47 5.04 -3.43
N VAL A 108 1.55 6.19 -4.11
CA VAL A 108 0.36 6.87 -4.68
C VAL A 108 -0.15 6.17 -5.94
N ALA A 109 0.76 5.63 -6.77
CA ALA A 109 0.39 4.83 -7.93
C ALA A 109 -0.26 3.50 -7.52
N ALA A 110 0.15 2.92 -6.40
CA ALA A 110 -0.44 1.74 -5.81
C ALA A 110 -1.91 1.96 -5.45
N GLN A 111 -2.29 3.13 -4.91
CA GLN A 111 -3.70 3.42 -4.63
C GLN A 111 -4.52 3.55 -5.92
N MET A 112 -3.94 4.18 -6.95
CA MET A 112 -4.55 4.25 -8.29
C MET A 112 -4.74 2.85 -8.89
N GLU A 113 -3.74 1.98 -8.78
CA GLU A 113 -3.77 0.60 -9.27
C GLU A 113 -4.85 -0.23 -8.55
N ILE A 114 -4.98 -0.08 -7.22
CA ILE A 114 -6.05 -0.72 -6.44
C ILE A 114 -7.43 -0.30 -6.96
N ILE A 115 -7.66 0.99 -7.23
CA ILE A 115 -8.93 1.49 -7.77
C ILE A 115 -9.20 0.91 -9.17
N LEU A 116 -8.21 0.94 -10.05
CA LEU A 116 -8.32 0.43 -11.42
C LEU A 116 -8.61 -1.08 -11.46
N THR A 117 -7.91 -1.87 -10.64
CA THR A 117 -8.18 -3.31 -10.50
C THR A 117 -9.56 -3.54 -9.86
N ALA A 118 -10.00 -2.72 -8.91
CA ALA A 118 -11.32 -2.84 -8.32
C ALA A 118 -12.44 -2.58 -9.35
N PHE A 119 -12.26 -1.63 -10.26
CA PHE A 119 -13.19 -1.39 -11.38
C PHE A 119 -13.31 -2.61 -12.30
N GLU A 120 -12.19 -3.21 -12.67
CA GLU A 120 -12.19 -4.40 -13.51
C GLU A 120 -12.91 -5.57 -12.85
N LEU A 121 -12.63 -5.83 -11.56
CA LEU A 121 -13.30 -6.89 -10.80
C LEU A 121 -14.80 -6.62 -10.64
N TYR A 122 -15.18 -5.36 -10.34
CA TYR A 122 -16.58 -4.95 -10.25
C TYR A 122 -17.34 -5.19 -11.54
N ALA A 123 -16.83 -4.67 -12.65
CA ALA A 123 -17.51 -4.74 -13.92
C ALA A 123 -17.62 -6.18 -14.44
N LYS A 124 -16.56 -7.00 -14.27
CA LYS A 124 -16.60 -8.43 -14.64
C LYS A 124 -17.61 -9.23 -13.83
N GLU A 125 -17.71 -8.98 -12.53
CA GLU A 125 -18.60 -9.76 -11.66
C GLU A 125 -20.07 -9.32 -11.75
N THR A 126 -20.33 -8.03 -11.96
CA THR A 126 -21.68 -7.47 -11.93
C THR A 126 -22.28 -7.26 -13.32
N GLY A 127 -21.44 -7.17 -14.36
CA GLY A 127 -21.85 -6.69 -15.68
C GLY A 127 -22.14 -5.19 -15.74
N ASP A 128 -21.90 -4.45 -14.65
CA ASP A 128 -22.06 -3.01 -14.59
C ASP A 128 -20.74 -2.30 -14.96
N TYR A 129 -20.74 -1.65 -16.14
CA TYR A 129 -19.59 -0.94 -16.69
C TYR A 129 -19.63 0.58 -16.43
N THR A 130 -20.59 1.07 -15.65
CA THR A 130 -20.77 2.51 -15.36
C THR A 130 -19.55 3.16 -14.72
N VAL A 131 -18.68 2.38 -14.07
CA VAL A 131 -17.39 2.86 -13.54
C VAL A 131 -16.52 3.51 -14.62
N TYR A 132 -16.54 2.96 -15.84
CA TYR A 132 -15.74 3.44 -16.96
C TYR A 132 -16.36 4.63 -17.66
N ASP A 133 -17.70 4.72 -17.66
CA ASP A 133 -18.44 5.84 -18.24
C ASP A 133 -18.32 7.09 -17.36
N TYR A 134 -18.38 6.89 -16.04
CA TYR A 134 -18.28 7.99 -15.08
C TYR A 134 -16.87 8.59 -15.09
N LEU A 135 -15.84 7.76 -15.01
CA LEU A 135 -14.45 8.21 -14.95
C LEU A 135 -13.72 7.82 -16.24
N PRO A 136 -13.54 8.72 -17.20
CA PRO A 136 -12.92 8.38 -18.48
C PRO A 136 -11.44 8.03 -18.30
N LYS A 137 -10.90 7.18 -19.18
CA LYS A 137 -9.50 6.72 -19.15
C LYS A 137 -8.48 7.86 -18.90
N ARG A 138 -8.70 9.01 -19.54
CA ARG A 138 -7.84 10.21 -19.42
C ARG A 138 -7.62 10.66 -17.98
N SER A 139 -8.58 10.42 -17.08
CA SER A 139 -8.47 10.78 -15.65
C SER A 139 -7.33 10.05 -14.93
N PHE A 140 -6.79 8.98 -15.52
CA PHE A 140 -5.66 8.22 -15.00
C PHE A 140 -4.35 8.46 -15.76
N GLU A 141 -4.39 9.23 -16.85
CA GLU A 141 -3.23 9.44 -17.72
C GLU A 141 -2.49 10.73 -17.32
N GLY A 142 -3.24 11.79 -17.04
CA GLY A 142 -2.75 13.12 -16.74
C GLY A 142 -2.52 13.46 -15.26
N LEU A 143 -2.11 14.71 -15.01
CA LEU A 143 -1.84 15.29 -13.68
C LEU A 143 -2.53 16.65 -13.50
N GLU A 144 -3.41 17.02 -14.43
CA GLU A 144 -4.27 18.19 -14.41
C GLU A 144 -5.40 18.07 -13.37
N ILE A 145 -6.05 19.19 -13.06
CA ILE A 145 -7.15 19.25 -12.08
C ILE A 145 -8.35 18.37 -12.47
N THR A 146 -8.55 18.10 -13.75
CA THR A 146 -9.63 17.23 -14.24
C THR A 146 -9.25 15.74 -14.27
N ALA A 147 -8.01 15.40 -13.88
CA ALA A 147 -7.53 14.03 -13.79
C ALA A 147 -7.46 13.55 -12.34
N LEU A 148 -8.12 12.43 -12.04
CA LEU A 148 -8.12 11.81 -10.72
C LEU A 148 -6.69 11.53 -10.24
N LYS A 149 -5.82 11.07 -11.15
CA LYS A 149 -4.40 10.83 -10.87
C LYS A 149 -3.70 12.10 -10.34
N GLY A 150 -4.00 13.28 -10.87
CA GLY A 150 -3.46 14.55 -10.37
C GLY A 150 -3.83 14.83 -8.91
N HIS A 151 -5.03 14.42 -8.48
CA HIS A 151 -5.46 14.57 -7.09
C HIS A 151 -4.87 13.50 -6.16
N ILE A 152 -4.77 12.25 -6.64
CA ILE A 152 -4.11 11.16 -5.89
C ILE A 152 -2.64 11.47 -5.61
N TRP A 153 -1.99 12.22 -6.51
CA TRP A 153 -0.60 12.68 -6.37
C TRP A 153 -0.39 13.81 -5.34
N VAL A 154 -1.41 14.11 -4.53
CA VAL A 154 -1.38 15.08 -3.43
C VAL A 154 -1.04 16.48 -3.94
N ASN A 155 -2.05 17.14 -4.48
CA ASN A 155 -1.95 18.53 -4.92
C ASN A 155 -2.84 19.42 -4.04
N HIS A 156 -2.21 20.24 -3.20
CA HIS A 156 -2.91 21.18 -2.33
C HIS A 156 -3.67 22.28 -3.10
N ASP A 157 -3.22 22.64 -4.31
CA ASP A 157 -3.94 23.59 -5.17
C ASP A 157 -5.27 22.99 -5.64
N PHE A 158 -5.33 21.66 -5.76
CA PHE A 158 -6.56 20.92 -6.05
C PHE A 158 -7.38 20.60 -4.80
N LYS A 159 -6.95 21.08 -3.63
CA LYS A 159 -7.52 20.74 -2.31
C LYS A 159 -7.55 19.22 -2.08
N ALA A 160 -6.48 18.54 -2.50
CA ALA A 160 -6.33 17.10 -2.36
C ALA A 160 -5.12 16.77 -1.49
N ASP A 161 -5.35 16.44 -0.22
CA ASP A 161 -4.30 16.01 0.72
C ASP A 161 -4.05 14.48 0.65
N GLY A 162 -4.79 13.78 -0.19
CA GLY A 162 -4.68 12.34 -0.36
C GLY A 162 -5.74 11.72 -1.25
N THR A 163 -5.74 10.38 -1.28
CA THR A 163 -6.68 9.60 -2.09
C THR A 163 -8.12 9.82 -1.66
N ALA A 164 -8.40 10.04 -0.37
CA ALA A 164 -9.76 10.29 0.09
C ALA A 164 -10.32 11.60 -0.48
N ASP A 165 -9.55 12.69 -0.42
CA ASP A 165 -9.96 13.96 -1.03
C ASP A 165 -10.07 13.85 -2.55
N ALA A 166 -9.18 13.11 -3.20
CA ALA A 166 -9.28 12.85 -4.63
C ALA A 166 -10.63 12.20 -4.98
N LEU A 167 -11.06 11.17 -4.25
CA LEU A 167 -12.35 10.53 -4.45
C LEU A 167 -13.52 11.49 -4.21
N ILE A 168 -13.45 12.34 -3.17
CA ILE A 168 -14.48 13.33 -2.86
C ILE A 168 -14.60 14.39 -3.96
N ASN A 169 -13.47 14.90 -4.44
CA ASN A 169 -13.43 15.91 -5.50
C ASN A 169 -14.05 15.40 -6.80
N PHE A 170 -14.01 14.09 -7.03
CA PHE A 170 -14.64 13.39 -8.16
C PHE A 170 -16.04 12.83 -7.83
N GLY A 171 -16.64 13.21 -6.69
CA GLY A 171 -17.99 12.79 -6.33
C GLY A 171 -18.13 11.29 -6.04
N MET A 172 -17.02 10.61 -5.76
CA MET A 172 -16.90 9.15 -5.60
C MET A 172 -16.58 8.72 -4.16
N GLY A 173 -16.42 9.67 -3.24
CA GLY A 173 -15.97 9.36 -1.88
C GLY A 173 -16.59 10.24 -0.81
N GLU A 174 -16.35 9.84 0.44
CA GLU A 174 -16.66 10.61 1.63
C GLU A 174 -15.52 10.52 2.65
N ARG A 175 -15.32 11.59 3.43
CA ARG A 175 -14.35 11.58 4.52
C ARG A 175 -14.85 10.68 5.64
N ARG A 176 -13.90 10.07 6.35
CA ARG A 176 -14.17 9.31 7.57
C ARG A 176 -13.20 9.72 8.66
N ALA A 177 -13.66 9.75 9.91
CA ALA A 177 -12.74 9.85 11.04
C ALA A 177 -11.87 8.58 11.09
N PHE A 178 -10.65 8.69 11.65
CA PHE A 178 -9.77 7.54 11.76
C PHE A 178 -10.40 6.40 12.58
N GLU A 179 -11.20 6.76 13.59
CA GLU A 179 -11.89 5.86 14.52
C GLU A 179 -13.02 5.06 13.85
N ASP A 180 -13.50 5.54 12.71
CA ASP A 180 -14.63 4.97 11.96
C ASP A 180 -14.17 4.23 10.68
N LEU A 181 -12.86 4.08 10.48
CA LEU A 181 -12.32 3.39 9.32
C LEU A 181 -12.73 1.92 9.29
N SER A 182 -13.03 1.50 8.07
CA SER A 182 -13.36 0.13 7.72
C SER A 182 -12.31 -0.43 6.76
N PRO A 183 -12.06 -1.74 6.76
CA PRO A 183 -11.11 -2.35 5.82
C PRO A 183 -11.46 -1.99 4.37
N GLY A 184 -10.49 -1.50 3.59
CA GLY A 184 -10.69 -0.97 2.24
C GLY A 184 -10.81 0.55 2.16
N ASP A 185 -10.83 1.27 3.30
CA ASP A 185 -10.76 2.73 3.32
C ASP A 185 -9.34 3.21 2.98
N PHE A 186 -9.22 4.39 2.37
CA PHE A 186 -7.94 4.99 1.99
C PHE A 186 -7.42 5.90 3.09
N VAL A 187 -6.10 5.88 3.27
CA VAL A 187 -5.40 6.71 4.25
C VAL A 187 -4.15 7.31 3.62
N ASN A 188 -4.00 8.63 3.69
CA ASN A 188 -2.69 9.25 3.51
C ASN A 188 -2.13 9.65 4.87
N ILE A 189 -0.98 9.09 5.22
CA ILE A 189 -0.27 9.34 6.47
C ILE A 189 0.85 10.35 6.27
N ASN A 190 1.12 11.10 7.33
CA ASN A 190 2.32 11.91 7.48
C ASN A 190 3.12 11.44 8.69
N ARG A 191 4.44 11.58 8.64
CA ARG A 191 5.37 11.15 9.69
C ARG A 191 6.07 12.33 10.35
N THR A 192 6.53 12.12 11.59
CA THR A 192 7.37 13.11 12.32
C THR A 192 8.68 13.39 11.59
N THR A 193 9.12 12.48 10.71
CA THR A 193 10.29 12.60 9.84
C THR A 193 10.05 13.44 8.59
N ARG A 194 8.88 14.09 8.45
CA ARG A 194 8.48 14.91 7.30
C ARG A 194 8.38 14.13 5.99
N THR A 195 7.98 12.87 6.08
CA THR A 195 7.61 12.06 4.92
C THR A 195 6.14 11.66 4.98
N GLY A 196 5.57 11.34 3.83
CA GLY A 196 4.19 10.90 3.67
C GLY A 196 4.10 9.50 3.05
N HIS A 197 2.90 8.94 3.04
CA HIS A 197 2.60 7.68 2.38
C HIS A 197 1.10 7.56 2.10
N ALA A 198 0.74 6.95 0.98
CA ALA A 198 -0.65 6.62 0.65
C ALA A 198 -0.85 5.11 0.82
N VAL A 199 -1.88 4.69 1.56
CA VAL A 199 -2.12 3.30 1.93
C VAL A 199 -3.61 2.97 1.95
N THR A 200 -3.96 1.70 1.85
CA THR A 200 -5.31 1.22 2.11
C THR A 200 -5.38 0.58 3.49
N PHE A 201 -6.27 1.08 4.35
CA PHE A 201 -6.52 0.58 5.70
C PHE A 201 -7.09 -0.83 5.67
N LEU A 202 -6.58 -1.71 6.54
CA LEU A 202 -7.08 -3.06 6.70
C LEU A 202 -7.65 -3.28 8.10
N GLY A 203 -7.06 -2.73 9.16
CA GLY A 203 -7.63 -2.87 10.49
C GLY A 203 -6.76 -2.27 11.57
N TYR A 204 -7.35 -1.92 12.69
CA TYR A 204 -6.60 -1.41 13.84
C TYR A 204 -5.71 -2.50 14.45
N ILE A 205 -4.56 -2.12 15.00
CA ILE A 205 -3.66 -3.04 15.71
C ILE A 205 -3.34 -2.54 17.11
N ASN A 206 -3.13 -3.47 18.03
CA ASN A 206 -2.58 -3.17 19.35
C ASN A 206 -1.05 -3.27 19.36
N SER A 207 -0.43 -3.11 20.54
CA SER A 207 1.02 -3.14 20.73
C SER A 207 1.72 -4.45 20.35
N THR A 208 0.98 -5.55 20.20
CA THR A 208 1.51 -6.85 19.74
C THR A 208 1.25 -7.10 18.26
N GLY A 209 0.67 -6.13 17.54
CA GLY A 209 0.26 -6.30 16.15
C GLY A 209 -0.99 -7.16 15.96
N LYS A 210 -1.75 -7.46 17.03
CA LYS A 210 -3.02 -8.17 16.94
C LYS A 210 -4.09 -7.22 16.39
N ILE A 211 -4.78 -7.65 15.33
CA ILE A 211 -5.89 -6.91 14.74
C ILE A 211 -7.02 -6.77 15.75
N GLN A 212 -7.53 -5.54 15.89
CA GLN A 212 -8.66 -5.19 16.74
C GLN A 212 -9.94 -5.06 15.89
N PRO A 213 -11.10 -5.45 16.41
CA PRO A 213 -12.36 -5.38 15.67
C PRO A 213 -12.88 -3.94 15.48
N ALA A 214 -12.42 -3.00 16.29
CA ALA A 214 -12.81 -1.59 16.26
C ALA A 214 -11.75 -0.72 16.96
N TYR A 215 -11.79 0.59 16.74
CA TYR A 215 -10.95 1.54 17.45
C TYR A 215 -11.25 1.53 18.95
N ASN A 216 -10.21 1.48 19.79
CA ASN A 216 -10.33 1.49 21.24
C ASN A 216 -9.00 1.92 21.89
N SER A 217 -8.96 1.98 23.23
CA SER A 217 -7.79 2.44 23.98
C SER A 217 -6.52 1.58 23.83
N THR A 218 -6.62 0.36 23.31
CA THR A 218 -5.48 -0.53 23.08
C THR A 218 -4.83 -0.33 21.71
N VAL A 219 -5.46 0.46 20.82
CA VAL A 219 -4.99 0.69 19.47
C VAL A 219 -3.74 1.58 19.47
N VAL A 220 -2.68 1.06 18.85
CA VAL A 220 -1.41 1.80 18.69
C VAL A 220 -1.16 2.26 17.25
N GLY A 221 -1.98 1.79 16.31
CA GLY A 221 -1.80 2.01 14.89
C GLY A 221 -2.74 1.16 14.06
N PHE A 222 -2.35 0.80 12.84
CA PHE A 222 -3.17 0.00 11.94
C PHE A 222 -2.36 -0.84 10.96
N LYS A 223 -2.95 -1.96 10.52
CA LYS A 223 -2.51 -2.74 9.37
C LYS A 223 -3.01 -2.08 8.10
N TYR A 224 -2.16 -2.06 7.07
CA TYR A 224 -2.48 -1.52 5.76
C TYR A 224 -1.87 -2.34 4.63
N PHE A 225 -2.28 -2.04 3.41
CA PHE A 225 -1.67 -2.49 2.16
C PHE A 225 -1.23 -1.29 1.31
N SER A 226 -0.02 -1.33 0.78
CA SER A 226 0.51 -0.32 -0.15
C SER A 226 1.76 -0.84 -0.86
N SER A 227 2.44 0.04 -1.61
CA SER A 227 3.77 -0.21 -2.18
C SER A 227 4.84 0.68 -1.56
N GLN A 228 5.93 0.07 -1.11
CA GLN A 228 7.07 0.74 -0.46
C GLN A 228 8.31 -0.16 -0.42
N GLY A 229 9.44 0.38 0.06
CA GLY A 229 10.68 -0.36 0.25
C GLY A 229 11.68 -0.21 -0.88
N ARG A 230 12.43 -1.26 -1.18
CA ARG A 230 13.55 -1.21 -2.15
C ARG A 230 13.14 -1.68 -3.54
N ALA A 231 13.96 -1.34 -4.53
CA ALA A 231 13.75 -1.73 -5.93
C ALA A 231 13.90 -3.24 -6.18
N ALA A 232 14.67 -3.95 -5.35
CA ALA A 232 14.88 -5.39 -5.51
C ALA A 232 13.60 -6.18 -5.19
N ALA A 233 13.31 -7.21 -5.99
CA ALA A 233 12.22 -8.13 -5.74
C ALA A 233 12.41 -8.84 -4.39
N GLY A 234 11.34 -9.01 -3.62
CA GLY A 234 11.36 -9.47 -2.23
C GLY A 234 11.67 -8.39 -1.20
N GLU A 235 12.23 -7.25 -1.62
CA GLU A 235 12.65 -6.16 -0.71
C GLU A 235 11.70 -4.95 -0.73
N GLY A 236 10.82 -4.85 -1.73
CA GLY A 236 9.79 -3.80 -1.82
C GLY A 236 8.67 -4.11 -2.80
N GLY A 237 7.80 -3.14 -3.04
CA GLY A 237 6.60 -3.28 -3.87
C GLY A 237 5.35 -3.47 -3.02
N PHE A 238 4.29 -4.04 -3.61
CA PHE A 238 3.03 -4.32 -2.91
C PHE A 238 3.22 -5.27 -1.71
N ASP A 239 2.85 -4.82 -0.52
CA ASP A 239 2.99 -5.59 0.71
C ASP A 239 2.00 -5.17 1.82
N TYR A 240 1.85 -6.03 2.83
CA TYR A 240 1.09 -5.77 4.04
C TYR A 240 2.01 -5.30 5.17
N ARG A 241 1.68 -4.17 5.78
CA ARG A 241 2.52 -3.57 6.82
C ARG A 241 1.73 -2.95 7.95
N TYR A 242 2.44 -2.61 9.01
CA TYR A 242 1.89 -2.02 10.22
C TYR A 242 2.35 -0.57 10.40
N ALA A 243 1.41 0.37 10.27
CA ALA A 243 1.61 1.75 10.69
C ALA A 243 1.51 1.83 12.21
N VAL A 244 2.49 2.46 12.86
CA VAL A 244 2.48 2.72 14.31
C VAL A 244 2.57 4.21 14.57
N PHE A 245 1.65 4.71 15.40
CA PHE A 245 1.66 6.13 15.75
C PHE A 245 2.87 6.50 16.61
N SER A 246 3.49 7.64 16.30
CA SER A 246 4.76 8.10 16.91
C SER A 246 4.75 8.10 18.44
N LYS A 247 3.61 8.43 19.07
CA LYS A 247 3.47 8.43 20.54
C LYS A 247 3.71 7.06 21.19
N PHE A 248 3.65 5.97 20.42
CA PHE A 248 3.89 4.60 20.89
C PHE A 248 5.28 4.06 20.49
N GLY A 249 6.12 4.87 19.86
CA GLY A 249 7.43 4.47 19.36
C GLY A 249 7.33 3.42 18.24
N CYS A 250 8.22 2.42 18.28
CA CYS A 250 8.31 1.38 17.25
C CYS A 250 8.43 -0.01 17.89
N PRO A 251 7.34 -0.55 18.46
CA PRO A 251 7.35 -1.85 19.14
C PRO A 251 7.67 -2.98 18.15
N ALA A 252 8.22 -4.08 18.65
CA ALA A 252 8.42 -5.28 17.85
C ALA A 252 7.05 -5.85 17.44
N MET A 253 6.92 -6.25 16.17
CA MET A 253 5.67 -6.75 15.60
C MET A 253 5.96 -7.85 14.55
N PRO A 254 4.97 -8.70 14.22
CA PRO A 254 5.17 -9.82 13.28
C PRO A 254 5.34 -9.44 11.80
N TYR A 255 5.06 -8.20 11.40
CA TYR A 255 5.22 -7.70 10.03
C TYR A 255 6.10 -6.46 10.02
N LYS A 256 6.59 -6.08 8.83
CA LYS A 256 7.34 -4.83 8.63
C LYS A 256 6.52 -3.63 9.10
N ARG A 257 7.21 -2.68 9.71
CA ARG A 257 6.63 -1.55 10.41
C ARG A 257 6.94 -0.25 9.71
N ASP A 258 5.97 0.63 9.83
CA ASP A 258 6.00 2.00 9.40
C ASP A 258 5.74 2.87 10.64
N CYS A 259 6.83 3.22 11.32
CA CYS A 259 6.77 3.94 12.58
C CYS A 259 6.77 5.46 12.34
N GLU A 260 6.66 6.24 13.42
CA GLU A 260 6.63 7.70 13.37
C GLU A 260 5.40 8.31 12.69
N VAL A 261 4.32 7.53 12.51
CA VAL A 261 3.07 8.02 11.92
C VAL A 261 2.40 9.02 12.86
N ILE A 262 1.99 10.16 12.32
CA ILE A 262 1.28 11.18 13.08
C ILE A 262 -0.19 10.77 13.16
N TYR A 263 -0.70 10.59 14.38
CA TYR A 263 -2.13 10.57 14.62
C TYR A 263 -2.65 12.01 14.72
N SER A 264 -3.67 12.35 13.93
CA SER A 264 -4.29 13.67 13.93
C SER A 264 -5.75 13.59 13.48
N ALA A 265 -6.60 14.45 14.03
CA ALA A 265 -7.95 14.68 13.51
C ALA A 265 -7.96 15.64 12.31
N ASP A 266 -6.85 16.35 12.06
CA ASP A 266 -6.69 17.22 10.89
C ASP A 266 -6.47 16.36 9.64
N GLN A 267 -7.40 16.46 8.69
CA GLN A 267 -7.39 15.70 7.43
C GLN A 267 -6.24 16.06 6.49
N ARG A 268 -5.52 17.15 6.75
CA ARG A 268 -4.25 17.48 6.08
C ARG A 268 -3.07 16.66 6.61
N MET A 269 -3.17 16.20 7.86
CA MET A 269 -2.13 15.44 8.55
C MET A 269 -2.39 13.93 8.52
N LEU A 270 -3.65 13.51 8.57
CA LEU A 270 -4.08 12.13 8.44
C LEU A 270 -5.36 12.12 7.58
N ASN A 271 -5.17 12.05 6.27
CA ASN A 271 -6.27 12.10 5.30
C ASN A 271 -6.94 10.73 5.25
N THR A 272 -8.25 10.66 5.50
CA THR A 272 -8.96 9.40 5.67
C THR A 272 -10.34 9.45 5.02
N GLY A 273 -10.68 8.39 4.29
CA GLY A 273 -12.00 8.30 3.68
C GLY A 273 -12.23 7.01 2.91
N THR A 274 -13.43 6.92 2.36
CA THR A 274 -13.93 5.72 1.73
C THR A 274 -14.45 6.01 0.33
N MET A 275 -14.38 5.00 -0.52
CA MET A 275 -14.95 5.03 -1.85
C MET A 275 -16.40 4.55 -1.80
N LEU A 276 -17.31 5.35 -2.35
CA LEU A 276 -18.71 4.99 -2.53
C LEU A 276 -18.85 3.98 -3.68
N SER A 277 -19.88 3.16 -3.62
CA SER A 277 -20.27 2.31 -4.76
C SER A 277 -20.83 3.15 -5.92
N PRO A 278 -20.74 2.69 -7.18
CA PRO A 278 -21.09 3.50 -8.37
C PRO A 278 -22.50 4.11 -8.33
N GLY A 279 -23.49 3.38 -7.81
CA GLY A 279 -24.86 3.90 -7.65
C GLY A 279 -25.02 5.09 -6.68
N TYR A 280 -23.97 5.47 -5.95
CA TYR A 280 -23.96 6.60 -5.01
C TYR A 280 -23.05 7.74 -5.48
N TRP A 281 -22.45 7.66 -6.67
CA TRP A 281 -21.62 8.73 -7.20
C TRP A 281 -22.47 9.91 -7.66
N THR A 282 -21.98 11.12 -7.43
CA THR A 282 -22.79 12.34 -7.55
C THR A 282 -22.71 13.01 -8.92
N GLY A 283 -21.78 12.59 -9.78
CA GLY A 283 -21.51 13.25 -11.07
C GLY A 283 -20.69 14.54 -10.94
N VAL A 284 -20.27 14.89 -9.72
CA VAL A 284 -19.39 16.03 -9.48
C VAL A 284 -18.02 15.74 -10.06
N MET A 285 -17.53 16.63 -10.91
CA MET A 285 -16.19 16.57 -11.51
C MET A 285 -15.48 17.90 -11.33
N PRO A 286 -14.19 17.91 -10.94
CA PRO A 286 -13.43 19.14 -10.89
C PRO A 286 -13.41 19.81 -12.26
N GLN A 287 -13.51 21.14 -12.28
CA GLN A 287 -13.40 21.95 -13.48
C GLN A 287 -12.13 22.78 -13.40
N ALA A 288 -11.45 22.98 -14.53
CA ALA A 288 -10.37 23.96 -14.61
C ALA A 288 -10.98 25.35 -14.51
N SER A 289 -10.57 26.14 -13.51
CA SER A 289 -11.06 27.50 -13.35
C SER A 289 -10.35 28.49 -14.28
N ASP A 290 -9.10 28.20 -14.71
CA ASP A 290 -8.28 29.01 -15.63
C ASP A 290 -7.17 28.15 -16.27
N GLU A 291 -6.61 28.56 -17.42
CA GLU A 291 -5.51 27.87 -18.15
C GLU A 291 -4.19 27.73 -17.36
N THR A 292 -4.09 28.32 -16.17
CA THR A 292 -2.86 28.43 -15.37
C THR A 292 -2.70 27.38 -14.27
N SER A 293 -3.69 26.52 -14.03
CA SER A 293 -3.51 25.38 -13.12
C SER A 293 -2.60 24.35 -13.80
N GLY A 294 -1.28 24.55 -13.68
CA GLY A 294 -0.26 23.68 -14.26
C GLY A 294 -0.37 22.22 -13.78
N GLU A 295 0.30 21.32 -14.49
CA GLU A 295 0.41 19.92 -14.07
C GLU A 295 1.07 19.82 -12.68
N THR A 296 0.53 18.95 -11.84
CA THR A 296 1.14 18.72 -10.53
C THR A 296 2.44 17.91 -10.65
N VAL A 297 3.31 18.02 -9.65
CA VAL A 297 4.49 17.17 -9.49
C VAL A 297 4.53 16.66 -8.05
N LEU A 298 4.68 15.35 -7.89
CA LEU A 298 4.82 14.77 -6.55
C LEU A 298 6.06 15.34 -5.85
N ASN A 299 5.89 15.79 -4.62
CA ASN A 299 7.02 16.08 -3.74
C ASN A 299 7.68 14.78 -3.28
N ARG A 300 8.73 14.34 -4.00
CA ARG A 300 9.46 13.08 -3.73
C ARG A 300 10.22 13.07 -2.41
N THR A 301 10.62 14.25 -1.92
CA THR A 301 11.25 14.37 -0.60
C THR A 301 10.27 13.99 0.50
N PHE A 302 9.00 14.36 0.29
CA PHE A 302 7.92 14.04 1.20
C PHE A 302 7.42 12.61 0.97
N PHE A 303 7.08 12.22 -0.26
CA PHE A 303 6.66 10.85 -0.60
C PHE A 303 7.84 10.05 -1.15
N ASN A 304 8.62 9.41 -0.27
CA ASN A 304 9.75 8.58 -0.68
C ASN A 304 9.49 7.07 -0.55
N GLY A 305 8.50 6.65 0.26
CA GLY A 305 8.16 5.25 0.49
C GLY A 305 9.25 4.41 1.13
N ILE A 306 10.20 5.03 1.83
CA ILE A 306 11.18 4.34 2.67
C ILE A 306 10.65 4.33 4.11
N THR A 307 10.62 3.16 4.73
CA THR A 307 10.11 2.99 6.11
C THR A 307 11.18 2.40 7.05
N THR A 308 10.81 2.22 8.31
CA THR A 308 11.74 1.83 9.39
C THR A 308 12.45 0.50 9.15
N ASP A 309 11.76 -0.43 8.50
CA ASP A 309 12.25 -1.80 8.27
C ASP A 309 12.69 -2.04 6.80
N ASP A 310 12.99 -0.98 6.04
CA ASP A 310 13.51 -1.05 4.65
C ASP A 310 15.00 -0.70 4.52
#